data_AF-A0A8R7R6U7-F1
#
_entry.id   AF-A0A8R7R6U7-F1
#
_cell.length_a   1.000
_cell.length_b   1.000
_cell.length_c   1.000
_cell.angle_alpha   90.00
_cell.angle_beta   90.00
_cell.angle_gamma   90.00
#
_symmetry.space_group_name_H-M   'P 1'
#
loop_
_entity.id
_entity.type
_entity.pdbx_description
1 polymer ?
#
loop_
_entity_poly.entity_id
_entity_poly.type
_entity_poly.pdbx_seq_one_letter_code
_entity_poly.pdbx_strand_id
1 'polypeptide(L)'
;MGVQVIPLRLLTPYESKLFTLDLLTSMNPNDQLNMKNRLKLVVELTFNPFREENNTSPLISDVDGNISLKRDVPDGGGMLLVSVESAEDVEGKRHTNPYVVVLFRGEKMENKVIRKAQDPRWNEEFQFVVDEAPMDEKIQTRSE
;
A
#
# COMPACT_ATOMS: atom_id res chain seq x y z
N MET A 1 -12.75 4.56 -14.21
CA MET A 1 -11.63 4.74 -13.29
C MET A 1 -12.03 4.17 -11.96
N GLY A 2 -11.38 3.10 -11.52
CA GLY A 2 -11.73 2.41 -10.27
C GLY A 2 -10.93 2.97 -9.10
N VAL A 3 -11.54 3.10 -7.92
CA VAL A 3 -10.82 3.49 -6.69
C VAL A 3 -11.17 2.54 -5.54
N GLN A 4 -10.15 1.99 -4.88
CA GLN A 4 -10.32 1.12 -3.70
C GLN A 4 -9.37 1.55 -2.58
N VAL A 5 -9.83 1.33 -1.34
CA VAL A 5 -9.09 1.60 -0.10
C VAL A 5 -8.83 0.31 0.67
N ILE A 6 -7.59 0.09 1.09
CA ILE A 6 -7.21 -1.02 1.98
C ILE A 6 -6.79 -0.46 3.35
N PRO A 7 -7.46 -0.84 4.45
CA PRO A 7 -7.05 -0.43 5.79
C PRO A 7 -5.90 -1.32 6.28
N LEU A 8 -4.78 -0.68 6.65
CA LEU A 8 -3.53 -1.38 6.98
C LEU A 8 -3.54 -2.11 8.34
N ARG A 9 -4.51 -1.81 9.22
CA ARG A 9 -4.81 -2.62 10.42
C ARG A 9 -5.14 -4.10 10.13
N LEU A 10 -5.41 -4.45 8.87
CA LEU A 10 -5.66 -5.84 8.47
C LEU A 10 -4.36 -6.64 8.29
N LEU A 11 -3.20 -5.99 8.33
CA LEU A 11 -1.90 -6.63 8.21
C LEU A 11 -1.41 -7.12 9.57
N THR A 12 -0.79 -8.29 9.56
CA THR A 12 0.02 -8.77 10.69
C THR A 12 1.48 -8.40 10.41
N PRO A 13 2.24 -7.91 11.41
CA PRO A 13 3.68 -7.72 11.27
C PRO A 13 4.40 -8.98 10.76
N TYR A 14 5.36 -8.82 9.85
CA TYR A 14 6.18 -9.88 9.23
C TYR A 14 5.38 -10.93 8.43
N GLU A 15 4.09 -10.69 8.21
CA GLU A 15 3.23 -11.57 7.42
C GLU A 15 2.84 -10.85 6.12
N SER A 16 3.01 -11.53 4.99
CA SER A 16 2.48 -11.05 3.72
C SER A 16 1.00 -11.43 3.61
N LYS A 17 0.18 -10.49 3.16
CA LYS A 17 -1.25 -10.68 3.02
C LYS A 17 -1.72 -10.23 1.66
N LEU A 18 -2.35 -11.16 0.96
CA LEU A 18 -2.93 -10.94 -0.37
C LEU A 18 -4.35 -10.38 -0.23
N PHE A 19 -4.61 -9.31 -0.97
CA PHE A 19 -5.90 -8.63 -1.07
C PHE A 19 -6.37 -8.65 -2.51
N THR A 20 -7.60 -9.12 -2.72
CA THR A 20 -8.32 -8.98 -3.98
C THR A 20 -9.29 -7.81 -3.83
N LEU A 21 -9.09 -6.79 -4.64
CA LEU A 21 -9.80 -5.52 -4.60
C LEU A 21 -10.73 -5.39 -5.80
N ASP A 22 -12.04 -5.32 -5.54
CA ASP A 22 -13.00 -4.95 -6.57
C ASP A 22 -12.97 -3.44 -6.77
N LEU A 23 -12.33 -2.98 -7.85
CA LEU A 23 -12.18 -1.57 -8.17
C LEU A 23 -13.48 -1.01 -8.74
N LEU A 24 -14.26 -0.37 -7.87
CA LEU A 24 -15.53 0.27 -8.21
C LEU A 24 -15.29 1.56 -9.01
N THR A 25 -16.05 1.74 -10.09
CA THR A 25 -15.97 2.92 -10.96
C THR A 25 -16.43 4.21 -10.26
N SER A 26 -17.25 4.08 -9.21
CA SER A 26 -17.80 5.17 -8.41
C SER A 26 -17.77 4.80 -6.93
N MET A 27 -17.43 5.74 -6.03
CA MET A 27 -17.53 5.53 -4.58
C MET A 27 -18.97 5.52 -4.07
N ASN A 28 -19.96 5.81 -4.93
CA ASN A 28 -21.35 5.73 -4.57
C ASN A 28 -21.84 4.27 -4.69
N PRO A 29 -22.20 3.60 -3.58
CA PRO A 29 -22.61 2.19 -3.61
C PRO A 29 -23.89 1.95 -4.41
N ASN A 30 -24.70 2.98 -4.67
CA ASN A 30 -25.93 2.89 -5.46
C ASN A 30 -25.74 3.22 -6.95
N ASP A 31 -24.52 3.46 -7.40
CA ASP A 31 -24.25 3.79 -8.80
C ASP A 31 -24.43 2.56 -9.70
N GLN A 32 -25.32 2.64 -10.69
CA GLN A 32 -25.58 1.54 -11.63
C GLN A 32 -24.34 1.18 -12.46
N LEU A 33 -23.36 2.08 -12.58
CA LEU A 33 -22.08 1.83 -13.24
C LEU A 33 -21.17 0.86 -12.46
N ASN A 34 -21.34 0.75 -11.14
CA ASN A 34 -20.60 -0.22 -10.31
C ASN A 34 -21.03 -1.68 -10.57
N MET A 35 -22.17 -1.90 -11.22
CA MET A 35 -22.68 -3.25 -11.47
C MET A 35 -22.06 -3.92 -12.71
N LYS A 36 -21.45 -3.14 -13.61
CA LYS A 36 -20.97 -3.62 -14.91
C LYS A 36 -19.47 -3.90 -14.97
N ASN A 37 -18.69 -3.31 -14.07
CA ASN A 37 -17.24 -3.27 -14.17
C ASN A 37 -16.64 -3.73 -12.84
N ARG A 38 -16.32 -5.02 -12.74
CA ARG A 38 -15.69 -5.59 -11.55
C ARG A 38 -14.21 -5.83 -11.85
N LEU A 39 -13.51 -4.74 -12.16
CA LEU A 39 -12.07 -4.82 -12.30
C LEU A 39 -11.51 -5.32 -10.98
N LYS A 40 -10.83 -6.47 -10.99
CA LYS A 40 -10.24 -7.04 -9.78
C LYS A 40 -8.77 -6.72 -9.79
N LEU A 41 -8.27 -6.10 -8.72
CA LEU A 41 -6.85 -5.87 -8.53
C LEU A 41 -6.34 -6.76 -7.42
N VAL A 42 -5.29 -7.52 -7.69
CA VAL A 42 -4.60 -8.36 -6.71
C VAL A 42 -3.37 -7.61 -6.24
N VAL A 43 -3.32 -7.32 -4.94
CA VAL A 43 -2.15 -6.72 -4.28
C VAL A 43 -1.76 -7.55 -3.08
N GLU A 44 -0.47 -7.73 -2.86
CA GLU A 44 0.08 -8.30 -1.64
C GLU A 44 0.72 -7.19 -0.81
N LEU A 45 0.43 -7.18 0.49
CA LEU A 45 0.93 -6.20 1.42
C LEU A 45 1.69 -6.89 2.55
N THR A 46 2.85 -6.38 2.92
CA THR A 46 3.64 -6.88 4.05
C THR A 46 4.09 -5.71 4.91
N PHE A 47 3.89 -5.75 6.22
CA PHE A 47 4.41 -4.74 7.13
C PHE A 47 5.53 -5.31 7.99
N ASN A 48 6.73 -4.74 7.88
CA ASN A 48 7.93 -5.16 8.60
C ASN A 48 8.35 -4.05 9.58
N PRO A 49 7.99 -4.12 10.87
CA PRO A 49 8.45 -3.14 11.86
C PRO A 49 9.98 -3.07 11.91
N PHE A 50 10.53 -1.85 12.03
CA PHE A 50 11.97 -1.65 12.17
C PHE A 50 12.51 -2.08 13.54
N ARG A 51 11.62 -2.23 14.52
CA ARG A 51 12.01 -2.50 15.90
C ARG A 51 11.15 -3.58 16.52
N GLU A 52 11.75 -4.73 16.73
CA GLU A 52 11.29 -5.76 17.66
C GLU A 52 12.49 -6.28 18.45
N GLU A 53 12.94 -5.53 19.45
CA GLU A 53 13.49 -6.11 20.68
C GLU A 53 13.73 -5.02 21.71
N ASN A 54 13.21 -5.31 22.91
CA ASN A 54 13.57 -4.79 24.23
C ASN A 54 13.84 -3.29 24.42
N ASN A 55 13.21 -2.77 25.47
CA ASN A 55 13.51 -1.52 26.19
C ASN A 55 15.01 -1.24 26.35
N THR A 56 15.64 -0.78 25.29
CA THR A 56 16.96 -0.19 25.30
C THR A 56 16.93 0.87 24.22
N SER A 57 16.30 1.99 24.57
CA SER A 57 16.83 3.26 24.06
C SER A 57 18.35 3.24 24.30
N PRO A 58 19.19 3.55 23.29
CA PRO A 58 20.62 3.64 23.53
C PRO A 58 20.85 4.85 24.45
N LEU A 59 20.83 4.59 25.76
CA LEU A 59 21.28 5.52 26.78
C LEU A 59 22.79 5.67 26.59
N ILE A 60 23.21 6.66 25.82
CA ILE A 60 24.59 7.10 25.86
C ILE A 60 24.69 7.96 27.10
N SER A 61 25.31 7.45 28.15
CA SER A 61 25.67 8.23 29.32
C SER A 61 26.85 9.12 28.93
N ASP A 62 26.58 10.39 28.62
CA ASP A 62 27.62 11.40 28.65
C ASP A 62 28.21 11.44 30.07
N VAL A 63 29.50 11.79 30.18
CA VAL A 63 30.28 11.75 31.43
C VAL A 63 29.73 12.66 32.56
N ASP A 64 28.65 13.39 32.27
CA ASP A 64 27.98 14.39 33.12
C ASP A 64 26.47 14.09 33.30
N GLY A 65 26.06 12.82 33.31
CA GLY A 65 24.75 12.38 33.85
C GLY A 65 23.48 12.88 33.15
N ASN A 66 23.58 13.60 32.03
CA ASN A 66 22.45 14.03 31.21
C ASN A 66 22.11 12.94 30.17
N ILE A 67 20.92 12.36 30.29
CA ILE A 67 20.37 11.42 29.30
C ILE A 67 19.74 12.23 28.16
N SER A 68 20.43 12.38 27.04
CA SER A 68 19.87 12.95 25.82
C SER A 68 19.39 11.84 24.86
N LEU A 69 18.09 11.77 24.63
CA LEU A 69 17.45 10.83 23.69
C LEU A 69 17.85 11.22 22.25
N LYS A 70 18.65 10.39 21.57
CA LYS A 70 18.81 10.49 20.10
C LYS A 70 17.47 10.18 19.44
N ARG A 71 16.86 11.19 18.83
CA ARG A 71 15.47 11.20 18.34
C ARG A 71 15.42 11.37 16.82
N ASP A 72 16.01 10.43 16.08
CA ASP A 72 15.94 10.41 14.61
C ASP A 72 15.41 9.07 14.04
N VAL A 73 15.00 8.13 14.89
CA VAL A 73 14.23 6.96 14.46
C VAL A 73 12.85 7.05 15.12
N PRO A 74 11.76 7.15 14.36
CA PRO A 74 10.43 7.23 14.94
C PRO A 74 10.09 5.91 15.65
N ASP A 75 9.77 6.02 16.94
CA ASP A 75 9.41 4.89 17.80
C ASP A 75 8.09 4.27 17.31
N GLY A 76 8.15 3.06 16.76
CA GLY A 76 6.97 2.32 16.27
C GLY A 76 6.80 2.29 14.75
N GLY A 77 7.76 2.82 13.99
CA GLY A 77 7.79 2.74 12.54
C GLY A 77 8.20 1.38 11.96
N GLY A 78 8.01 1.22 10.65
CA GLY A 78 8.34 0.02 9.91
C GLY A 78 8.40 0.25 8.40
N MET A 79 8.65 -0.82 7.64
CA MET A 79 8.61 -0.82 6.19
C MET A 79 7.33 -1.49 5.71
N LEU A 80 6.54 -0.78 4.93
CA LEU A 80 5.38 -1.32 4.23
C LEU A 80 5.77 -1.70 2.81
N LEU A 81 5.70 -2.99 2.51
CA LEU A 81 5.85 -3.56 1.19
C LEU A 81 4.49 -3.64 0.50
N VAL A 82 4.39 -3.12 -0.71
CA VAL A 82 3.18 -3.16 -1.54
C VAL A 82 3.54 -3.79 -2.89
N SER A 83 3.13 -5.03 -3.10
CA SER A 83 3.34 -5.77 -4.34
C SER A 83 2.06 -5.80 -5.16
N VAL A 84 2.09 -5.20 -6.34
CA VAL A 84 0.97 -5.20 -7.29
C VAL A 84 1.18 -6.35 -8.28
N GLU A 85 0.42 -7.43 -8.11
CA GLU A 85 0.55 -8.62 -8.95
C GLU A 85 -0.12 -8.42 -10.31
N SER A 86 -1.45 -8.28 -10.31
CA SER A 86 -2.24 -8.28 -11.53
C SER A 86 -3.59 -7.61 -11.38
N ALA A 87 -4.17 -7.17 -12.49
CA ALA A 87 -5.58 -6.83 -12.56
C ALA A 87 -6.30 -7.74 -13.56
N GLU A 88 -7.58 -7.97 -13.32
CA GLU A 88 -8.48 -8.71 -14.20
C GLU A 88 -9.65 -7.83 -14.63
N ASP A 89 -10.19 -8.12 -15.82
CA ASP A 89 -11.39 -7.46 -16.36
C ASP A 89 -11.22 -5.93 -16.51
N VAL A 90 -10.02 -5.49 -16.92
CA VAL A 90 -9.75 -4.07 -17.17
C VAL A 90 -10.46 -3.63 -18.45
N GLU A 91 -11.55 -2.87 -18.29
CA GLU A 91 -12.40 -2.49 -19.42
C GLU A 91 -11.67 -1.58 -20.43
N GLY A 92 -11.65 -2.02 -21.69
CA GLY A 92 -11.29 -1.19 -22.84
C GLY A 92 -11.24 -2.04 -24.11
N LYS A 93 -12.35 -2.09 -24.85
CA LYS A 93 -12.48 -2.92 -26.07
C LYS A 93 -11.44 -2.62 -27.15
N ARG A 94 -10.79 -1.45 -27.11
CA ARG A 94 -9.70 -1.04 -27.99
C ARG A 94 -8.79 -0.06 -27.24
N HIS A 95 -7.63 -0.52 -26.77
CA HIS A 95 -6.58 0.27 -26.13
C HIS A 95 -6.71 0.56 -24.63
N THR A 96 -6.92 -0.46 -23.81
CA THR A 96 -6.65 -0.34 -22.37
C THR A 96 -5.15 -0.31 -22.14
N ASN A 97 -4.67 0.75 -21.49
CA ASN A 97 -3.29 0.90 -21.05
C ASN A 97 -3.29 0.96 -19.52
N PRO A 98 -3.69 -0.14 -18.84
CA PRO A 98 -3.84 -0.11 -17.40
C PRO A 98 -2.54 0.28 -16.70
N TYR A 99 -2.71 1.08 -15.67
CA TYR A 99 -1.73 1.34 -14.63
C TYR A 99 -2.45 1.45 -13.28
N VAL A 100 -1.70 1.25 -12.22
CA VAL A 100 -2.14 1.32 -10.84
C VAL A 100 -1.31 2.39 -10.17
N VAL A 101 -2.02 3.33 -9.57
CA VAL A 101 -1.42 4.30 -8.66
C VAL A 101 -1.65 3.85 -7.24
N VAL A 102 -0.59 3.67 -6.47
CA VAL A 102 -0.60 3.44 -5.03
C VAL A 102 -0.36 4.78 -4.34
N LEU A 103 -1.32 5.25 -3.55
CA LEU A 103 -1.16 6.44 -2.71
C LEU A 103 -1.09 6.05 -1.24
N PHE A 104 -0.04 6.50 -0.55
CA PHE A 104 0.21 6.22 0.86
C PHE A 104 0.84 7.45 1.54
N ARG A 105 0.22 8.00 2.61
CA ARG A 105 0.67 9.21 3.34
C ARG A 105 1.06 10.44 2.46
N GLY A 106 0.49 10.54 1.27
CA GLY A 106 0.82 11.60 0.30
C GLY A 106 1.94 11.24 -0.68
N GLU A 107 2.62 10.11 -0.47
CA GLU A 107 3.52 9.50 -1.45
C GLU A 107 2.70 8.75 -2.50
N LYS A 108 2.97 9.07 -3.76
CA LYS A 108 2.32 8.46 -4.92
C LYS A 108 3.35 7.61 -5.64
N MET A 109 3.10 6.32 -5.74
CA MET A 109 3.86 5.40 -6.59
C MET A 109 2.97 4.87 -7.70
N GLU A 110 3.53 4.69 -8.88
CA GLU A 110 2.81 4.28 -10.09
C GLU A 110 3.56 3.11 -10.71
N ASN A 111 2.83 2.08 -11.13
CA ASN A 111 3.45 0.97 -11.86
C ASN A 111 3.58 1.28 -13.36
N LYS A 112 4.31 0.43 -14.08
CA LYS A 112 4.48 0.60 -15.53
C LYS A 112 3.16 0.38 -16.25
N VAL A 113 2.90 1.22 -17.24
CA VAL A 113 1.75 1.05 -18.14
C VAL A 113 1.95 -0.20 -19.00
N ILE A 114 1.05 -1.18 -18.91
CA ILE A 114 1.03 -2.32 -19.83
C ILE A 114 0.07 -2.02 -20.97
N ARG A 115 0.58 -1.97 -22.20
CA ARG A 115 -0.23 -1.59 -23.37
C ARG A 115 -1.09 -2.74 -23.85
N LYS A 116 -2.36 -2.45 -24.14
CA LYS A 116 -3.33 -3.39 -24.75
C LYS A 116 -3.52 -4.69 -23.95
N ALA A 117 -3.50 -4.59 -22.63
CA ALA A 117 -3.74 -5.73 -21.75
C ALA A 117 -5.07 -5.56 -21.02
N GLN A 118 -5.95 -6.55 -21.17
CA GLN A 118 -7.19 -6.67 -20.39
C GLN A 118 -6.92 -7.26 -19.00
N ASP A 119 -5.93 -8.17 -18.91
CA ASP A 119 -5.50 -8.81 -17.68
C ASP A 119 -3.98 -8.55 -17.45
N PRO A 120 -3.60 -7.29 -17.15
CA PRO A 120 -2.21 -6.92 -16.95
C PRO A 120 -1.60 -7.64 -15.73
N ARG A 121 -0.35 -8.05 -15.87
CA ARG A 121 0.48 -8.56 -14.76
C ARG A 121 1.72 -7.69 -14.63
N TRP A 122 1.80 -6.96 -13.53
CA TRP A 122 2.93 -6.07 -13.26
C TRP A 122 4.01 -6.80 -12.47
N ASN A 123 3.61 -7.50 -11.40
CA ASN A 123 4.55 -8.06 -10.42
C ASN A 123 5.57 -7.00 -9.96
N GLU A 124 5.06 -5.80 -9.68
CA GLU A 124 5.86 -4.66 -9.25
C GLU A 124 5.74 -4.45 -7.75
N GLU A 125 6.87 -4.27 -7.09
CA GLU A 125 6.96 -4.09 -5.65
C GLU A 125 7.34 -2.63 -5.32
N PHE A 126 6.64 -2.06 -4.36
CA PHE A 126 6.85 -0.72 -3.84
C PHE A 126 7.15 -0.79 -2.35
N GLN A 127 8.09 0.03 -1.89
CA GLN A 127 8.52 0.07 -0.50
C GLN A 127 8.25 1.46 0.06
N PHE A 128 7.51 1.51 1.17
CA PHE A 128 7.20 2.74 1.90
C PHE A 128 7.78 2.65 3.30
N VAL A 129 8.47 3.71 3.73
CA VAL A 129 8.94 3.86 5.11
C VAL A 129 7.79 4.48 5.90
N VAL A 130 7.34 3.77 6.93
CA VAL A 130 6.25 4.22 7.80
C VAL A 130 6.84 4.61 9.15
N ASP A 131 6.53 5.83 9.61
CA ASP A 131 7.04 6.32 10.90
C ASP A 131 6.27 5.76 12.09
N GLU A 132 5.01 5.34 11.90
CA GLU A 132 4.13 4.83 12.96
C GLU A 132 3.39 3.59 12.46
N ALA A 133 2.99 2.68 13.36
CA ALA A 133 2.22 1.50 12.98
C ALA A 133 0.97 1.93 12.16
N PRO A 134 0.78 1.39 10.94
CA PRO A 134 -0.24 1.89 10.02
C PRO A 134 -1.64 1.40 10.43
N MET A 135 -2.20 1.93 11.52
CA MET A 135 -3.50 1.49 12.06
C MET A 135 -4.69 2.16 11.38
N ASP A 136 -4.56 3.43 10.96
CA ASP A 136 -5.62 4.20 10.29
C ASP A 136 -5.34 4.49 8.80
N GLU A 137 -4.22 3.97 8.31
CA GLU A 137 -3.71 4.30 6.99
C GLU A 137 -4.37 3.48 5.88
N LYS A 138 -4.49 4.14 4.73
CA LYS A 138 -5.33 3.71 3.62
C LYS A 138 -4.49 3.75 2.36
N ILE A 139 -4.36 2.61 1.69
CA ILE A 139 -3.81 2.58 0.34
C ILE A 139 -4.94 2.88 -0.63
N GLN A 140 -4.83 3.98 -1.39
CA GLN A 140 -5.73 4.25 -2.49
C GLN A 140 -5.13 3.72 -3.79
N THR A 141 -5.80 2.76 -4.42
CA THR A 141 -5.44 2.24 -5.74
C THR A 141 -6.33 2.88 -6.80
N ARG A 142 -5.75 3.56 -7.80
CA ARG A 142 -6.50 4.09 -8.96
C ARG A 142 -6.10 3.38 -10.24
N SER A 143 -7.08 2.93 -11.03
CA SER A 143 -6.90 2.50 -12.42
C SER A 143 -7.52 3.53 -13.37
N GLU A 144 -6.77 3.92 -14.39
CA GLU A 144 -7.20 4.86 -15.45
C GLU A 144 -6.97 4.28 -16.84
#